data_AF-A0A4Q6E4T7-F1
#
_entry.id   AF-A0A4Q6E4T7-F1
#
_cell.length_a   1.000
_cell.length_b   1.000
_cell.length_c   1.000
_cell.angle_alpha   90.00
_cell.angle_beta   90.00
_cell.angle_gamma   90.00
#
_symmetry.space_group_name_H-M   'P 1'
#
loop_
_entity.id
_entity.type
_entity.pdbx_description
1 polymer ?
#
loop_
_entity_poly.entity_id
_entity_poly.type
_entity_poly.pdbx_seq_one_letter_code
_entity_poly.pdbx_strand_id
1 'polypeptide(L)' 'MQPTHKILNPELNLTLRPMQYPEFFQLYKDSIKNIWTTDELDFSIDLEHLRDRVTPQESHLIKRLVAFFATADNIVAHNL' A
#
# COMPACT_ATOMS: atom_id res chain seq x y z
N MET A 1 36.84 -0.05 6.34
CA MET A 1 36.22 0.80 5.31
C MET A 1 34.71 0.63 5.45
N GLN A 2 33.97 1.68 5.77
CA GLN A 2 32.52 1.58 5.94
C GLN A 2 31.85 1.28 4.58
N PRO A 3 30.79 0.45 4.52
CA PRO A 3 30.08 0.23 3.28
C PRO A 3 29.40 1.54 2.87
N THR A 4 29.79 2.08 1.72
CA THR A 4 29.22 3.30 1.15
C THR A 4 27.73 3.03 0.90
N HIS A 5 26.84 3.76 1.59
CA HIS A 5 25.39 3.65 1.39
C HIS A 5 25.03 4.16 -0.02
N LYS A 6 25.14 3.29 -1.04
CA LYS A 6 25.00 3.64 -2.46
C LYS A 6 23.62 4.22 -2.85
N ILE A 7 22.58 3.97 -2.06
CA ILE A 7 21.21 4.46 -2.32
C ILE A 7 21.08 5.95 -1.97
N LEU A 8 21.87 6.44 -1.02
CA LEU A 8 21.85 7.84 -0.58
C LEU A 8 22.91 8.70 -1.31
N ASN A 9 23.55 8.16 -2.36
CA ASN A 9 24.46 8.95 -3.18
C ASN A 9 23.65 10.00 -3.96
N PRO A 10 23.94 11.30 -3.80
CA PRO A 10 23.21 12.36 -4.50
C PRO A 10 23.47 12.41 -6.02
N GLU A 11 24.46 11.67 -6.54
CA GLU A 11 24.74 11.60 -7.97
C GLU A 11 23.59 10.96 -8.76
N LEU A 12 23.14 11.64 -9.81
CA LEU A 12 22.05 11.18 -10.66
C LEU A 12 22.54 10.17 -11.70
N ASN A 13 22.01 8.95 -11.67
CA ASN A 13 22.15 7.99 -12.76
C ASN A 13 21.01 8.18 -13.77
N LEU A 14 21.27 8.95 -14.81
CA LEU A 14 20.27 9.35 -15.82
C LEU A 14 20.09 8.32 -16.95
N THR A 15 20.78 7.18 -16.88
CA THR A 15 20.68 6.12 -17.88
C THR A 15 20.06 4.87 -17.27
N LEU A 16 19.01 4.35 -17.91
CA LEU A 16 18.34 3.13 -17.44
C LEU A 16 19.22 1.87 -17.62
N ARG A 17 20.17 1.90 -18.57
CA ARG A 17 21.04 0.76 -18.91
C ARG A 17 22.52 1.17 -18.98
N PRO A 18 23.44 0.35 -18.43
CA PRO A 18 23.18 -0.85 -17.63
C PRO A 18 22.53 -0.49 -16.28
N MET A 19 21.54 -1.29 -15.87
CA MET A 19 20.71 -0.97 -14.70
C MET A 19 21.52 -1.17 -13.41
N GLN A 20 21.58 -0.14 -12.57
CA GLN A 20 22.36 -0.15 -11.33
C GLN A 20 21.76 -1.05 -10.24
N TYR A 21 20.42 -1.12 -10.16
CA TYR A 21 19.69 -1.96 -9.20
C TYR A 21 18.62 -2.83 -9.88
N PRO A 22 19.01 -3.91 -10.57
CA PRO A 22 18.07 -4.80 -11.25
C PRO A 22 17.03 -5.44 -10.33
N GLU A 23 17.39 -5.71 -9.07
CA GLU A 23 16.51 -6.30 -8.07
C GLU A 23 15.35 -5.36 -7.69
N PHE A 24 15.63 -4.07 -7.45
CA PHE A 24 14.57 -3.09 -7.14
C PHE A 24 13.61 -2.90 -8.31
N PHE A 25 14.13 -2.94 -9.54
CA PHE A 25 13.28 -2.91 -10.72
C PHE A 25 12.40 -4.17 -10.83
N GLN A 26 12.91 -5.34 -10.44
CA GLN A 26 12.10 -6.55 -10.40
C GLN A 26 10.99 -6.45 -9.34
N LEU A 27 11.29 -5.90 -8.15
CA LEU A 27 10.26 -5.62 -7.12
C LEU A 27 9.19 -4.63 -7.61
N TYR A 28 9.59 -3.58 -8.34
CA TYR A 28 8.65 -2.67 -8.99
C TYR A 28 7.78 -3.37 -10.04
N LYS A 29 8.35 -4.25 -10.86
CA LYS A 29 7.57 -5.05 -11.81
C LYS A 29 6.59 -5.99 -11.10
N ASP A 30 6.98 -6.54 -9.97
CA ASP A 30 6.11 -7.40 -9.17
C ASP A 30 4.99 -6.60 -8.49
N SER A 31 5.24 -5.34 -8.09
CA SER A 31 4.18 -4.47 -7.54
C SER A 31 3.16 -4.04 -8.58
N ILE A 32 3.56 -3.79 -9.84
CA ILE A 32 2.63 -3.47 -10.94
C ILE A 32 1.60 -4.58 -11.15
N LYS A 33 1.97 -5.85 -10.93
CA LYS A 33 1.05 -6.99 -11.08
C LYS A 33 -0.10 -6.97 -10.07
N ASN A 34 0.02 -6.17 -9.00
CA ASN A 34 -0.97 -6.08 -7.92
C ASN A 34 -1.82 -4.80 -8.02
N ILE A 35 -1.85 -4.12 -9.17
CA ILE A 35 -2.72 -2.97 -9.37
C ILE A 35 -4.16 -3.45 -9.56
N TRP A 36 -5.07 -2.90 -8.76
CA TRP A 36 -6.51 -3.11 -8.82
C TRP A 36 -7.24 -1.79 -8.57
N THR A 37 -8.51 -1.73 -8.94
CA THR A 37 -9.39 -0.57 -8.79
C THR A 37 -10.53 -0.89 -7.82
N THR A 38 -11.05 0.13 -7.13
CA THR A 38 -12.16 -0.06 -6.16
C THR A 38 -13.42 -0.65 -6.78
N ASP A 39 -13.62 -0.46 -8.08
CA ASP A 39 -14.78 -0.98 -8.82
C ASP A 39 -14.72 -2.51 -9.00
N GLU A 40 -13.57 -3.14 -8.73
CA GLU A 40 -13.42 -4.60 -8.76
C GLU A 40 -13.99 -5.29 -7.51
N LEU A 41 -14.36 -4.53 -6.47
CA LEU A 41 -14.94 -5.04 -5.22
C LEU A 41 -16.46 -4.83 -5.19
N ASP A 42 -17.21 -5.91 -4.93
CA ASP A 42 -18.66 -5.85 -4.68
C ASP A 42 -18.95 -5.87 -3.18
N PHE A 43 -19.53 -4.77 -2.66
CA PHE A 43 -19.89 -4.61 -1.26
C PHE A 43 -21.37 -4.90 -0.96
N SER A 44 -22.16 -5.35 -1.93
CA SER A 44 -23.61 -5.52 -1.78
C SER A 44 -23.99 -6.41 -0.59
N ILE A 45 -23.32 -7.57 -0.48
CA ILE A 45 -23.52 -8.54 0.60
C ILE A 45 -22.95 -8.02 1.93
N ASP A 46 -21.81 -7.34 1.89
CA ASP A 46 -21.14 -6.83 3.10
C ASP A 46 -22.02 -5.81 3.83
N LEU A 47 -22.75 -4.97 3.10
CA LEU A 47 -23.66 -3.99 3.68
C LEU A 47 -24.84 -4.66 4.42
N GLU A 48 -25.41 -5.73 3.85
CA GLU A 48 -26.46 -6.51 4.51
C GLU A 48 -25.95 -7.19 5.78
N HIS A 49 -24.76 -7.80 5.71
CA HIS A 49 -24.14 -8.45 6.86
C HIS A 49 -23.79 -7.47 7.97
N LEU A 50 -23.23 -6.31 7.61
CA LEU A 50 -22.89 -5.27 8.58
C LEU A 50 -24.12 -4.68 9.28
N ARG A 51 -25.29 -4.72 8.64
CA ARG A 51 -26.56 -4.27 9.22
C ARG A 51 -27.21 -5.34 10.10
N ASP A 52 -27.30 -6.57 9.61
CA ASP A 52 -28.23 -7.58 10.15
C ASP A 52 -27.55 -8.77 10.83
N ARG A 53 -26.25 -8.99 10.58
CA ARG A 53 -25.55 -10.23 10.99
C ARG A 53 -24.46 -10.03 12.04
N VAL A 54 -24.14 -8.78 12.39
CA VAL A 54 -23.12 -8.46 13.40
C VAL A 54 -23.75 -7.88 14.66
N THR A 55 -23.12 -8.14 15.80
CA THR A 55 -23.50 -7.55 17.08
C THR A 55 -23.13 -6.06 17.14
N PRO A 56 -23.75 -5.27 18.03
CA PRO A 56 -23.37 -3.87 18.23
C PRO A 56 -21.89 -3.66 18.55
N GLN A 57 -21.27 -4.58 19.29
CA GLN A 57 -19.86 -4.54 19.68
C GLN A 57 -18.94 -4.77 18.47
N GLU A 58 -19.26 -5.74 17.63
CA GLU A 58 -18.53 -6.01 16.38
C GLU A 58 -18.67 -4.83 15.40
N SER A 59 -19.88 -4.29 15.25
CA SER A 59 -20.11 -3.09 14.42
C SER A 59 -19.29 -1.90 14.92
N HIS A 60 -19.21 -1.69 16.23
CA HIS A 60 -18.38 -0.63 16.82
C HIS A 60 -16.89 -0.84 16.53
N LEU A 61 -16.39 -2.07 16.63
CA LEU A 61 -15.01 -2.40 16.30
C LEU A 61 -14.70 -2.15 14.82
N ILE A 62 -15.53 -2.68 13.90
CA ILE A 62 -15.35 -2.54 12.45
C ILE A 62 -15.30 -1.06 12.06
N LYS A 63 -16.23 -0.23 12.57
CA LYS A 63 -16.25 1.22 12.30
C LYS A 63 -14.96 1.91 12.75
N ARG A 64 -14.39 1.51 13.88
CA ARG A 64 -13.11 2.07 14.36
C ARG A 64 -11.93 1.65 13.51
N LEU A 65 -11.91 0.40 13.03
CA LEU A 65 -10.87 -0.07 12.11
C LEU A 65 -10.93 0.68 10.79
N VAL A 66 -12.13 0.84 10.20
CA VAL A 66 -12.31 1.61 8.97
C VAL A 66 -11.86 3.07 9.15
N ALA A 67 -12.26 3.72 10.25
CA ALA A 67 -11.84 5.10 10.54
C ALA A 67 -10.32 5.23 10.74
N PHE A 68 -9.70 4.24 11.38
CA PHE A 68 -8.24 4.19 11.56
C PHE A 68 -7.52 4.09 10.21
N PHE A 69 -7.89 3.11 9.37
CA PHE A 69 -7.24 2.91 8.07
C PHE A 69 -7.46 4.08 7.11
N ALA A 70 -8.66 4.67 7.10
CA ALA A 70 -8.95 5.86 6.29
C ALA A 70 -8.03 7.06 6.60
N THR A 71 -7.45 7.12 7.80
CA THR A 71 -6.50 8.18 8.19
C THR A 71 -5.05 7.72 8.09
N ALA A 72 -4.75 6.48 8.49
CA ALA A 72 -3.40 5.94 8.57
C ALA A 72 -2.69 5.91 7.21
N ASP A 73 -3.41 5.57 6.13
CA ASP A 73 -2.84 5.47 4.79
C ASP A 73 -2.26 6.82 4.31
N ASN A 74 -2.92 7.93 4.64
CA ASN A 74 -2.43 9.28 4.31
C ASN A 74 -1.14 9.63 5.05
N ILE A 75 -0.99 9.19 6.30
CA ILE A 75 0.22 9.47 7.10
C ILE A 75 1.43 8.74 6.48
N VAL A 76 1.25 7.49 6.07
CA VAL A 76 2.31 6.72 5.41
C VAL A 76 2.66 7.34 4.06
N ALA A 77 1.66 7.75 3.28
CA ALA A 77 1.86 8.40 1.98
C ALA A 77 2.57 9.76 2.09
N HIS A 78 2.44 10.48 3.20
CA HIS A 78 3.15 11.73 3.41
C HIS A 78 4.66 11.54 3.69
N ASN A 79 5.05 10.39 4.23
CA ASN A 79 6.45 10.08 4.53
C ASN A 79 7.21 9.52 3.32
N LEU A 80 6.51 8.83 2.41
CA LEU A 80 7.07 8.30 1.18
C LEU A 80 7.33 9.41 0.15
#